data_AF-A0A7N2LY51-F1
#
_entry.id   AF-A0A7N2LY51-F1
#
_cell.length_a   1.000
_cell.length_b   1.000
_cell.length_c   1.000
_cell.angle_alpha   90.00
_cell.angle_beta   90.00
_cell.angle_gamma   90.00
#
_symmetry.space_group_name_H-M   'P 1'
#
loop_
_entity.id
_entity.type
_entity.pdbx_description
1 polymer ?
#
loop_
_entity_poly.entity_id
_entity_poly.type
_entity_poly.pdbx_seq_one_letter_code
_entity_poly.pdbx_strand_id
1 'polypeptide(L)'
;MYAAQVLICLLPFRLDKGIIVYICDGRGVRDIYDTDGSNAIAASEPLAVLVNKGTASASEILAGALKDNKRAVLFGEPTYGKGKIQSVFELSDGSGLAVTVARYETPAHTDIDKVGVIPDHPLPTTFPKDEEGFCSCLQDPASTCYMNRVQLFAR
;
A
#
# COMPACT_ATOMS: atom_id res chain seq x y z
N MET A 1 -14.41 11.23 -7.19
CA MET A 1 -13.63 10.44 -6.21
C MET A 1 -13.44 9.07 -6.83
N TYR A 2 -12.37 8.87 -7.60
CA TYR A 2 -12.13 7.57 -8.25
C TYR A 2 -11.45 6.63 -7.25
N ALA A 3 -11.91 5.38 -7.28
CA ALA A 3 -11.49 4.30 -6.41
C ALA A 3 -9.96 4.13 -6.42
N ALA A 4 -9.41 3.88 -5.24
CA ALA A 4 -8.01 3.72 -5.02
C ALA A 4 -7.52 2.44 -5.71
N GLN A 5 -6.71 2.60 -6.76
CA GLN A 5 -6.22 1.50 -7.58
C GLN A 5 -4.93 0.96 -6.94
N VAL A 6 -5.03 -0.22 -6.32
CA VAL A 6 -3.89 -1.11 -6.09
C VAL A 6 -4.14 -2.25 -7.04
N LEU A 7 -3.29 -2.34 -8.05
CA LEU A 7 -3.39 -3.45 -8.97
C LEU A 7 -2.47 -4.56 -8.46
N ILE A 8 -3.06 -5.71 -8.18
CA ILE A 8 -2.34 -6.88 -7.71
C ILE A 8 -2.26 -7.87 -8.86
N CYS A 9 -1.04 -8.17 -9.28
CA CYS A 9 -0.81 -9.33 -10.11
C CYS A 9 -0.53 -10.53 -9.20
N LEU A 10 -1.31 -11.60 -9.38
CA LEU A 10 -1.30 -12.90 -8.67
C LEU A 10 -2.19 -12.99 -7.42
N LEU A 11 -3.34 -13.66 -7.62
CA LEU A 11 -4.24 -14.34 -6.66
C LEU A 11 -4.77 -13.53 -5.45
N PRO A 12 -5.87 -13.97 -4.80
CA PRO A 12 -6.27 -13.39 -3.52
C PRO A 12 -5.15 -13.60 -2.51
N PHE A 13 -4.53 -12.51 -2.07
CA PHE A 13 -3.41 -12.51 -1.14
C PHE A 13 -3.86 -11.98 0.22
N ARG A 14 -3.25 -12.52 1.26
CA ARG A 14 -3.29 -11.94 2.61
C ARG A 14 -1.87 -11.84 3.16
N LEU A 15 -1.68 -10.83 4.01
CA LEU A 15 -0.51 -10.74 4.86
C LEU A 15 -0.53 -11.90 5.85
N ASP A 16 0.65 -12.46 6.15
CA ASP A 16 0.81 -13.49 7.18
C ASP A 16 0.59 -12.88 8.57
N LYS A 17 1.50 -13.13 9.51
CA LYS A 17 1.56 -12.41 10.76
C LYS A 17 2.36 -11.13 10.58
N GLY A 18 1.80 -10.00 11.00
CA GLY A 18 2.49 -8.72 10.85
C GLY A 18 1.61 -7.53 11.18
N ILE A 19 2.26 -6.39 11.43
CA ILE A 19 1.56 -5.13 11.65
C ILE A 19 1.13 -4.61 10.28
N ILE A 20 -0.10 -4.14 10.17
CA ILE A 20 -0.64 -3.52 8.96
C ILE A 20 -0.39 -2.02 9.01
N VAL A 21 -0.76 -1.37 10.12
CA VAL A 21 -0.66 0.09 10.25
C VAL A 21 -0.67 0.52 11.71
N TYR A 22 0.04 1.61 11.99
CA TYR A 22 -0.09 2.36 13.23
C TYR A 22 -0.96 3.59 13.00
N ILE A 23 -1.86 3.87 13.93
CA ILE A 23 -2.55 5.16 14.01
C ILE A 23 -1.87 5.98 15.10
N CYS A 24 -1.28 7.10 14.71
CA CYS A 24 -0.53 7.96 15.62
C CYS A 24 -1.25 9.32 15.80
N ASP A 25 -1.46 9.74 17.04
CA ASP A 25 -1.99 11.06 17.40
C ASP A 25 -0.88 11.96 17.97
N GLY A 26 -1.24 13.10 18.56
CA GLY A 26 -0.27 14.03 19.17
C GLY A 26 0.43 13.51 20.43
N ARG A 27 -0.01 12.36 20.98
CA ARG A 27 0.53 11.73 22.20
C ARG A 27 1.31 10.44 21.91
N GLY A 28 1.34 9.98 20.66
CA GLY A 28 2.06 8.78 20.24
C GLY A 28 1.16 7.80 19.48
N VAL A 29 1.48 6.51 19.53
CA VAL A 29 0.67 5.45 18.92
C VAL A 29 -0.64 5.30 19.69
N ARG A 30 -1.76 5.55 19.01
CA ARG A 30 -3.12 5.40 19.53
C ARG A 30 -3.64 3.99 19.34
N ASP A 31 -3.54 3.48 18.11
CA ASP A 31 -4.02 2.14 17.74
C ASP A 31 -2.98 1.41 16.89
N ILE A 32 -2.98 0.09 16.97
CA ILE A 32 -2.17 -0.81 16.15
C ILE A 32 -3.14 -1.79 15.49
N TYR A 33 -3.09 -1.89 14.17
CA TYR A 33 -3.80 -2.93 13.43
C TYR A 33 -2.78 -3.95 12.96
N ASP A 34 -2.98 -5.21 13.35
CA ASP A 34 -2.13 -6.33 12.99
C ASP A 34 -2.97 -7.53 12.51
N THR A 35 -2.29 -8.51 11.95
CA THR A 35 -2.84 -9.81 11.55
C THR A 35 -2.02 -10.91 12.20
N ASP A 36 -2.69 -11.98 12.64
CA ASP A 36 -2.06 -13.17 13.21
C ASP A 36 -1.74 -14.25 12.15
N GLY A 37 -2.13 -14.02 10.89
CA GLY A 37 -1.92 -14.94 9.77
C GLY A 37 -2.83 -16.19 9.78
N SER A 38 -3.74 -16.32 10.74
CA SER A 38 -4.56 -17.52 10.96
C SER A 38 -5.50 -17.87 9.79
N ASN A 39 -5.84 -16.89 8.95
CA ASN A 39 -6.71 -17.03 7.80
C ASN A 39 -6.03 -16.60 6.49
N ALA A 40 -4.71 -16.82 6.38
CA ALA A 40 -3.95 -16.51 5.17
C ALA A 40 -4.26 -17.53 4.06
N ILE A 41 -4.83 -17.06 2.95
CA ILE A 41 -4.95 -17.82 1.70
C ILE A 41 -3.75 -17.42 0.83
N ALA A 42 -3.01 -18.39 0.30
CA ALA A 42 -1.83 -18.18 -0.56
C ALA A 42 -0.69 -17.34 0.07
N ALA A 43 -0.35 -17.60 1.33
CA ALA A 43 0.79 -17.01 2.05
C ALA A 43 2.12 -17.11 1.27
N SER A 44 2.33 -18.21 0.55
CA SER A 44 3.60 -18.56 -0.09
C SER A 44 3.72 -18.21 -1.57
N GLU A 45 2.73 -17.56 -2.18
CA GLU A 45 2.83 -17.19 -3.60
C GLU A 45 3.52 -15.82 -3.78
N PRO A 46 4.36 -15.68 -4.83
CA PRO A 46 4.96 -14.39 -5.17
C PRO A 46 3.88 -13.33 -5.37
N LEU A 47 4.11 -12.13 -4.86
CA LEU A 47 3.16 -11.03 -4.96
C LEU A 47 3.87 -9.76 -5.44
N ALA A 48 3.37 -9.22 -6.54
CA ALA A 48 3.81 -7.94 -7.08
C ALA A 48 2.63 -6.96 -7.07
N VAL A 49 2.89 -5.74 -6.59
CA VAL A 49 1.87 -4.72 -6.42
C VAL A 49 2.24 -3.51 -7.26
N LEU A 50 1.34 -3.08 -8.15
CA LEU A 50 1.50 -1.86 -8.93
C LEU A 50 0.79 -0.69 -8.24
N VAL A 51 1.53 0.40 -8.02
CA VAL A 51 1.07 1.64 -7.41
C VAL A 51 1.38 2.84 -8.29
N ASN A 52 0.60 3.92 -8.14
CA ASN A 52 0.83 5.17 -8.86
C ASN A 52 0.37 6.38 -8.03
N LYS A 53 0.49 7.60 -8.59
CA LYS A 53 0.07 8.84 -7.92
C LYS A 53 -1.42 8.91 -7.55
N GLY A 54 -2.26 8.05 -8.14
CA GLY A 54 -3.68 7.91 -7.80
C GLY A 54 -3.96 6.92 -6.65
N THR A 55 -2.97 6.09 -6.28
CA THR A 55 -3.05 5.22 -5.10
C THR A 55 -3.07 6.11 -3.85
N ALA A 56 -4.18 6.08 -3.10
CA ALA A 56 -4.41 6.98 -1.96
C ALA A 56 -5.14 6.28 -0.81
N SER A 57 -4.94 6.75 0.42
CA SER A 57 -5.69 6.31 1.62
C SER A 57 -5.46 4.81 1.94
N ALA A 58 -6.52 4.02 2.10
CA ALA A 58 -6.46 2.59 2.44
C ALA A 58 -5.52 1.78 1.51
N SER A 59 -5.41 2.19 0.25
CA SER A 59 -4.48 1.58 -0.70
C SER A 59 -3.00 1.83 -0.38
N GLU A 60 -2.68 3.00 0.15
CA GLU A 60 -1.31 3.32 0.61
C GLU A 60 -0.98 2.53 1.87
N ILE A 61 -1.95 2.39 2.78
CA ILE A 61 -1.80 1.55 3.97
C ILE A 61 -1.51 0.11 3.55
N LEU A 62 -2.30 -0.45 2.63
CA LEU A 62 -2.09 -1.81 2.15
C LEU A 62 -0.75 -1.98 1.45
N ALA A 63 -0.37 -1.06 0.57
CA ALA A 63 0.91 -1.10 -0.13
C ALA A 63 2.09 -1.02 0.85
N GLY A 64 2.03 -0.10 1.81
CA GLY A 64 3.06 0.03 2.86
C GLY A 64 3.15 -1.21 3.75
N ALA A 65 2.01 -1.78 4.16
CA ALA A 65 1.97 -3.01 4.93
C ALA A 65 2.62 -4.18 4.18
N LEU A 66 2.29 -4.37 2.91
CA LEU A 66 2.88 -5.44 2.09
C LEU A 66 4.37 -5.26 1.86
N LYS A 67 4.81 -4.02 1.63
CA LYS A 67 6.21 -3.68 1.45
C LYS A 67 7.02 -3.95 2.71
N ASP A 68 6.60 -3.38 3.84
CA ASP A 68 7.38 -3.38 5.08
C ASP A 68 7.39 -4.75 5.76
N ASN A 69 6.32 -5.54 5.59
CA ASN A 69 6.31 -6.96 6.00
C ASN A 69 6.99 -7.88 4.98
N LYS A 70 7.66 -7.33 3.94
CA LYS A 70 8.40 -8.11 2.93
C LYS A 70 7.52 -9.11 2.16
N ARG A 71 6.19 -8.92 2.17
CA ARG A 71 5.23 -9.81 1.53
C ARG A 71 5.12 -9.56 0.03
N ALA A 72 5.32 -8.32 -0.41
CA ALA A 72 5.25 -7.95 -1.82
C ALA A 72 6.40 -7.04 -2.25
N VAL A 73 6.65 -7.05 -3.56
CA VAL A 73 7.48 -6.05 -4.24
C VAL A 73 6.57 -5.01 -4.88
N LEU A 74 6.81 -3.74 -4.59
CA LEU A 74 6.04 -2.61 -5.13
C LEU A 74 6.70 -2.05 -6.38
N PHE A 75 5.88 -1.83 -7.40
CA PHE A 75 6.27 -1.27 -8.68
C PHE A 75 5.47 0.00 -8.98
N GLY A 76 6.06 0.95 -9.70
CA GLY A 76 5.33 2.06 -10.30
C GLY A 76 5.83 3.43 -9.87
N GLU A 77 4.94 4.32 -9.42
CA GLU A 77 5.27 5.68 -9.01
C GLU A 77 4.97 5.90 -7.51
N PRO A 78 5.61 6.89 -6.85
CA PRO A 78 5.21 7.33 -5.52
C PRO A 78 3.70 7.57 -5.42
N THR A 79 3.09 7.08 -4.34
CA THR A 79 1.65 7.24 -4.10
C THR A 79 1.28 8.67 -3.69
N TYR A 80 -0.02 8.94 -3.51
CA TYR A 80 -0.53 10.30 -3.32
C TYR A 80 -0.03 11.00 -2.03
N GLY A 81 0.09 10.27 -0.93
CA GLY A 81 0.44 10.77 0.38
C GLY A 81 -0.75 11.19 1.24
N LYS A 82 -1.87 10.47 1.18
CA LYS A 82 -3.07 10.75 2.01
C LYS A 82 -3.00 9.97 3.32
N GLY A 83 -2.14 10.44 4.22
CA GLY A 83 -1.86 9.78 5.51
C GLY A 83 -2.70 10.27 6.70
N LYS A 84 -3.60 11.25 6.53
CA LYS A 84 -4.33 11.87 7.65
C LYS A 84 -5.71 11.27 7.90
N ILE A 85 -6.04 11.13 9.19
CA ILE A 85 -7.37 10.80 9.67
C ILE A 85 -8.06 12.08 10.10
N GLN A 86 -9.22 12.35 9.50
CA GLN A 86 -10.06 13.50 9.87
C GLN A 86 -11.34 12.99 10.53
N SER A 87 -11.73 13.66 11.62
CA SER A 87 -13.02 13.45 12.28
C SER A 87 -13.87 14.71 12.12
N VAL A 88 -15.17 14.53 11.92
CA VAL A 88 -16.13 15.63 11.84
C VAL A 88 -16.78 15.80 13.20
N PHE A 89 -16.80 17.03 13.69
CA PHE A 89 -17.45 17.42 14.94
C PHE A 89 -18.60 18.37 14.62
N GLU A 90 -19.79 18.05 15.10
CA GLU A 90 -20.95 18.93 14.96
C GLU A 90 -20.89 20.08 15.97
N LEU A 91 -21.24 21.28 15.52
CA LEU A 91 -21.30 22.49 16.33
C LEU A 91 -22.75 22.80 16.72
N SER A 92 -22.94 23.62 17.76
CA SER A 92 -24.26 23.93 18.34
C SER A 92 -25.22 24.64 17.38
N ASP A 93 -24.72 25.24 16.31
CA ASP A 93 -25.50 25.91 15.26
C ASP A 93 -25.87 24.99 14.08
N GLY A 94 -25.52 23.69 14.16
CA GLY A 94 -25.76 22.71 13.11
C GLY A 94 -24.67 22.68 12.01
N SER A 95 -23.62 23.49 12.13
CA SER A 95 -22.45 23.40 11.25
C SER A 95 -21.50 22.27 11.68
N GLY A 96 -20.52 21.94 10.83
CA GLY A 96 -19.56 20.85 11.08
C GLY A 96 -18.11 21.30 10.93
N LEU A 97 -17.25 20.84 11.84
CA LEU A 97 -15.82 21.09 11.84
C LEU A 97 -15.05 19.79 11.54
N ALA A 98 -14.32 19.75 10.43
CA ALA A 98 -13.42 18.66 10.12
C ALA A 98 -12.03 18.92 10.72
N VAL A 99 -11.62 18.11 11.70
CA VAL A 99 -10.32 18.22 12.37
C VAL A 99 -9.47 17.02 12.05
N THR A 100 -8.19 17.23 11.72
CA THR A 100 -7.22 16.14 11.64
C THR A 100 -6.90 15.67 13.06
N VAL A 101 -7.21 14.41 13.34
CA VAL A 101 -7.06 13.84 14.69
C VAL A 101 -5.89 12.87 14.82
N ALA A 102 -5.44 12.30 13.70
CA ALA A 102 -4.35 11.33 13.68
C ALA A 102 -3.72 11.21 12.28
N ARG A 103 -2.63 10.45 12.20
CA ARG A 103 -1.95 10.06 10.96
C ARG A 103 -1.72 8.55 10.93
N TYR A 104 -1.56 8.00 9.73
CA TYR A 104 -1.15 6.62 9.49
C TYR A 104 0.37 6.54 9.34
N GLU A 105 0.98 5.61 10.07
CA GLU A 105 2.37 5.22 9.88
C GLU A 105 2.44 3.75 9.44
N THR A 106 3.33 3.45 8.48
CA THR A 106 3.57 2.08 8.00
C THR A 106 4.24 1.23 9.09
N PRO A 107 4.32 -0.10 8.93
CA PRO A 107 5.00 -0.96 9.91
C PRO A 107 6.46 -0.58 10.17
N ALA A 108 7.16 0.02 9.21
CA ALA A 108 8.49 0.59 9.37
C ALA A 108 8.51 2.03 9.97
N HIS A 109 7.40 2.50 10.55
CA HIS A 109 7.21 3.85 11.09
C HIS A 109 7.41 4.98 10.07
N THR A 110 7.06 4.74 8.80
CA THR A 110 7.06 5.79 7.78
C THR A 110 5.74 6.54 7.80
N ASP A 111 5.77 7.87 7.97
CA ASP A 111 4.59 8.72 7.81
C ASP A 111 4.17 8.77 6.34
N ILE A 112 2.91 8.41 6.08
CA ILE A 112 2.33 8.41 4.74
C ILE A 112 1.99 9.84 4.29
N ASP A 113 1.73 10.77 5.21
CA ASP A 113 1.25 12.12 4.86
C ASP A 113 2.25 12.89 3.99
N LYS A 114 1.80 13.37 2.83
CA LYS A 114 2.57 14.13 1.81
C LYS A 114 3.75 13.41 1.17
N VAL A 115 4.20 12.29 1.73
CA VAL A 115 5.30 11.47 1.19
C VAL A 115 4.75 10.35 0.32
N GLY A 116 3.67 9.70 0.78
CA GLY A 116 3.17 8.46 0.19
C GLY A 116 4.10 7.27 0.47
N VAL A 117 3.80 6.15 -0.18
CA VAL A 117 4.60 4.94 -0.20
C VAL A 117 5.47 4.97 -1.45
N ILE A 118 6.79 4.89 -1.24
CA ILE A 118 7.76 4.81 -2.33
C ILE A 118 7.84 3.37 -2.84
N PRO A 119 7.63 3.11 -4.15
CA PRO A 119 7.77 1.76 -4.70
C PRO A 119 9.23 1.29 -4.66
N ASP A 120 9.43 -0.03 -4.65
CA ASP A 120 10.76 -0.64 -4.67
C ASP A 120 11.41 -0.50 -6.04
N HIS A 121 10.61 -0.60 -7.09
CA HIS A 121 11.04 -0.46 -8.47
C HIS A 121 10.21 0.63 -9.16
N PRO A 122 10.79 1.84 -9.30
CA PRO A 122 10.21 2.88 -10.13
C PRO A 122 10.13 2.41 -11.58
N LEU A 123 8.96 2.54 -12.20
CA LEU A 123 8.76 2.06 -13.57
C LEU A 123 8.89 3.20 -14.59
N PRO A 124 9.45 2.94 -15.79
CA PRO A 124 9.55 3.93 -16.85
C PRO A 124 8.16 4.35 -17.36
N THR A 125 8.07 5.55 -17.96
CA THR A 125 6.80 6.17 -18.41
C THR A 125 6.02 5.35 -19.45
N THR A 126 6.67 4.41 -20.13
CA THR A 126 6.08 3.51 -21.16
C THR A 126 5.52 2.21 -20.60
N PHE A 127 5.41 2.09 -19.27
CA PHE A 127 4.98 0.86 -18.62
C PHE A 127 3.47 0.62 -18.73
N PRO A 128 3.00 -0.62 -18.95
CA PRO A 128 1.58 -0.95 -18.99
C PRO A 128 0.91 -0.65 -17.65
N LYS A 129 -0.12 0.21 -17.70
CA LYS A 129 -0.84 0.68 -16.49
C LYS A 129 -2.06 -0.19 -16.17
N ASP A 130 -2.34 -1.18 -17.01
CA ASP A 130 -3.41 -2.15 -16.89
C ASP A 130 -2.92 -3.49 -16.33
N GLU A 131 -3.87 -4.28 -15.81
CA GLU A 131 -3.62 -5.56 -15.13
C GLU A 131 -2.93 -6.59 -16.01
N GLU A 132 -3.48 -6.81 -17.19
CA GLU A 132 -3.04 -7.84 -18.11
C GLU A 132 -1.65 -7.51 -18.66
N GLY A 133 -1.43 -6.24 -19.04
CA GLY A 133 -0.14 -5.74 -19.47
C GLY A 133 0.92 -5.85 -18.38
N PHE A 134 0.61 -5.52 -17.13
CA PHE A 134 1.55 -5.65 -16.01
C PHE A 134 1.93 -7.11 -15.76
N CYS A 135 0.95 -8.01 -15.68
CA CYS A 135 1.20 -9.42 -15.45
C CYS A 135 1.99 -10.08 -16.58
N SER A 136 1.66 -9.75 -17.83
CA SER A 136 2.37 -10.23 -19.02
C SER A 136 3.83 -9.74 -19.02
N CYS A 137 4.01 -8.45 -18.73
CA CYS A 137 5.33 -7.82 -18.63
C CYS A 137 6.21 -8.56 -17.59
N LEU A 138 5.71 -8.80 -16.38
CA LEU A 138 6.45 -9.48 -15.32
C LEU A 138 6.89 -10.90 -15.71
N GLN A 139 6.13 -11.58 -16.56
CA GLN A 139 6.38 -12.96 -16.98
C GLN A 139 7.28 -13.07 -18.22
N ASP A 140 7.42 -12.01 -19.00
CA ASP A 140 8.22 -11.99 -20.24
C ASP A 140 9.71 -11.72 -19.95
N PRO A 141 10.62 -12.70 -20.15
CA PRO A 141 12.06 -12.53 -19.93
C PRO A 141 12.72 -11.46 -20.81
N ALA A 142 12.10 -11.08 -21.92
CA ALA A 142 12.61 -10.04 -22.82
C ALA A 142 12.18 -8.62 -22.39
N SER A 143 11.29 -8.51 -21.40
CA SER A 143 10.75 -7.25 -20.96
C SER A 143 11.65 -6.55 -19.92
N THR A 144 11.63 -5.21 -19.93
CA THR A 144 12.38 -4.36 -18.98
C THR A 144 11.85 -4.43 -17.56
N CYS A 145 10.66 -4.98 -17.37
CA CYS A 145 10.01 -5.19 -16.09
C CYS A 145 10.12 -6.63 -15.58
N TYR A 146 10.79 -7.51 -16.33
CA TYR A 146 10.92 -8.91 -15.98
C TYR A 146 11.53 -9.06 -14.59
N MET A 147 10.83 -9.83 -13.76
CA MET A 147 11.34 -10.27 -12.46
C MET A 147 11.16 -11.77 -12.38
N ASN A 148 12.26 -12.46 -12.13
CA ASN A 148 12.17 -13.89 -11.92
C ASN A 148 11.48 -14.17 -10.57
N ARG A 149 10.88 -15.37 -10.44
CA ARG A 149 10.21 -15.78 -9.20
C ARG A 149 11.13 -15.66 -7.98
N VAL A 150 12.42 -15.94 -8.13
CA VAL A 150 13.40 -15.86 -7.03
C VAL A 150 13.53 -14.44 -6.47
N GLN A 151 13.53 -13.42 -7.33
CA GLN A 151 13.59 -12.00 -6.94
C GLN A 151 12.31 -11.56 -6.23
N LEU A 152 11.15 -12.08 -6.63
CA LEU A 152 9.89 -11.83 -5.94
C LEU A 152 9.80 -12.55 -4.58
N PHE A 153 10.60 -13.61 -4.37
CA PHE A 153 10.72 -14.34 -3.09
C PHE A 153 11.83 -13.82 -2.17
N ALA A 154 12.78 -13.03 -2.67
CA ALA A 154 14.05 -12.76 -1.98
C ALA A 154 14.01 -11.64 -0.93
N ARG A 155 12.89 -11.44 -0.21
CA ARG A 155 12.79 -10.39 0.83
C ARG A 155 12.77 -10.91 2.25
#